data_AF-A0A963F808-F1
#
_entry.id   AF-A0A963F808-F1
#
_cell.length_a   1.000
_cell.length_b   1.000
_cell.length_c   1.000
_cell.angle_alpha   90.00
_cell.angle_beta   90.00
_cell.angle_gamma   90.00
#
_symmetry.space_group_name_H-M   'P 1'
#
loop_
_entity.id
_entity.type
_entity.pdbx_description
1 polymer ?
#
loop_
_entity_poly.entity_id
_entity_poly.type
_entity_poly.pdbx_seq_one_letter_code
_entity_poly.pdbx_strand_id
1 'polypeptide(L)' 'MKIRGLLAAVSLLSGFSVAGAAEVTIGTGSQAGVYYQVGRGICRLVNNATDQHGVTCVPHLSNGSVSNLNDVRSGELSL' A
#
# COMPACT_ATOMS: atom_id res chain seq x y z
N MET A 1 2.37 24.57 -55.96
CA MET A 1 2.28 23.14 -55.59
C MET A 1 3.69 22.65 -55.24
N LYS A 2 3.99 22.47 -53.94
CA LYS A 2 5.08 21.65 -53.40
C LYS A 2 4.92 21.59 -51.87
N ILE A 3 4.15 20.59 -51.46
CA ILE A 3 3.99 20.11 -50.08
C ILE A 3 5.31 19.44 -49.67
N ARG A 4 5.86 19.75 -48.49
CA ARG A 4 6.79 18.87 -47.73
C ARG A 4 7.25 19.55 -46.43
N GLY A 5 6.97 18.93 -45.29
CA GLY A 5 7.50 19.34 -43.99
C GLY A 5 6.63 18.93 -42.81
N LEU A 6 6.27 17.65 -42.72
CA LEU A 6 5.80 17.03 -41.48
C LEU A 6 7.03 16.81 -40.55
N LEU A 7 6.79 16.68 -39.23
CA LEU A 7 7.72 16.41 -38.12
C LEU A 7 8.40 17.66 -37.52
N ALA A 8 8.39 17.93 -36.20
CA ALA A 8 8.14 17.09 -35.03
C ALA A 8 7.56 17.94 -33.89
N ALA A 9 6.39 17.56 -33.35
CA ALA A 9 5.93 18.08 -32.06
C ALA A 9 6.54 17.21 -30.96
N VAL A 10 7.54 17.76 -30.28
CA VAL A 10 8.31 17.10 -29.22
C VAL A 10 7.43 16.87 -27.99
N SER A 11 7.23 15.59 -27.71
CA SER A 11 7.10 14.92 -26.41
C SER A 11 7.18 15.80 -25.14
N LEU A 12 6.02 16.09 -24.55
CA LEU A 12 5.87 16.57 -23.17
C LEU A 12 4.75 15.80 -22.46
N LEU A 13 4.93 14.49 -22.31
CA LEU A 13 4.23 13.69 -21.30
C LEU A 13 5.24 13.35 -20.21
N SER A 14 5.73 14.38 -19.52
CA SER A 14 6.48 14.22 -18.29
C SER A 14 5.56 13.57 -17.26
N GLY A 15 5.88 12.33 -16.88
CA GLY A 15 5.03 11.48 -16.06
C GLY A 15 4.60 12.14 -14.75
N PHE A 16 3.29 12.12 -14.50
CA PHE A 16 2.77 12.35 -13.16
C PHE A 16 3.18 11.17 -12.27
N SER A 17 4.22 11.36 -11.46
CA SER A 17 4.49 10.47 -10.34
C SER A 17 3.48 10.81 -9.24
N VAL A 18 2.40 10.05 -9.16
CA VAL A 18 1.53 10.05 -7.98
C VAL A 18 2.35 9.40 -6.86
N ALA A 19 2.84 10.21 -5.92
CA ALA A 19 3.43 9.68 -4.69
C ALA A 19 2.31 8.96 -3.92
N GLY A 20 2.25 7.63 -4.08
CA GLY A 20 1.30 6.78 -3.35
C GLY A 20 1.68 6.71 -1.88
N ALA A 21 0.68 6.67 -1.00
CA ALA A 21 0.89 6.41 0.42
C ALA A 21 1.64 5.07 0.61
N ALA A 22 2.54 5.02 1.58
CA ALA A 22 3.24 3.79 1.94
C ALA A 22 2.25 2.83 2.63
N GLU A 23 2.09 1.63 2.08
CA GLU A 23 1.21 0.64 2.68
C GLU A 23 1.95 -0.16 3.76
N VAL A 24 1.34 -0.27 4.94
CA VAL A 24 1.74 -1.18 6.00
C VAL A 24 0.70 -2.27 6.19
N THR A 25 1.15 -3.43 6.62
CA THR A 25 0.34 -4.61 6.83
C THR A 25 0.48 -5.05 8.28
N ILE A 26 -0.64 -5.35 8.93
CA ILE A 26 -0.65 -5.87 10.31
C ILE A 26 -0.97 -7.36 10.28
N GLY A 27 -0.02 -8.20 10.69
CA GLY A 27 -0.23 -9.63 10.90
C GLY A 27 -1.26 -9.87 12.01
N THR A 28 -2.33 -10.60 11.69
CA THR A 28 -3.41 -10.88 12.65
C THR A 28 -3.53 -12.37 12.96
N GLY A 29 -4.59 -13.01 12.47
CA GLY A 29 -4.94 -14.41 12.68
C GLY A 29 -6.19 -14.73 11.86
N SER A 30 -7.06 -15.60 12.37
CA SER A 30 -8.31 -15.92 11.68
C SER A 30 -9.28 -14.73 11.63
N GLN A 31 -10.11 -14.67 10.58
CA GLN A 31 -11.09 -13.59 10.39
C GLN A 31 -12.12 -13.48 11.52
N ALA A 32 -12.47 -14.62 12.13
CA ALA A 32 -13.36 -14.69 13.29
C ALA A 32 -12.63 -14.41 14.62
N GLY A 33 -11.30 -14.35 14.61
CA GLY A 33 -10.47 -14.12 15.78
C GLY A 33 -10.43 -12.66 16.21
N VAL A 34 -10.05 -12.43 17.47
CA VAL A 34 -9.96 -11.09 18.07
C VAL A 34 -8.92 -10.22 17.36
N TYR A 35 -7.77 -10.79 17.01
CA TYR A 35 -6.66 -10.03 16.41
C TYR A 35 -7.06 -9.42 15.07
N TYR A 36 -7.88 -10.10 14.28
CA TYR A 36 -8.36 -9.56 13.01
C TYR A 36 -9.28 -8.35 13.23
N GLN A 37 -10.20 -8.41 14.20
CA GLN A 37 -11.10 -7.30 14.48
C GLN A 37 -10.37 -6.10 15.10
N VAL A 38 -9.39 -6.36 15.97
CA VAL A 38 -8.50 -5.31 16.50
C VAL A 38 -7.67 -4.68 15.38
N GLY A 39 -7.05 -5.49 14.52
CA GLY A 39 -6.28 -5.02 13.36
C GLY A 39 -7.12 -4.17 12.40
N ARG A 40 -8.37 -4.55 12.15
CA ARG A 40 -9.33 -3.74 11.37
C ARG A 40 -9.60 -2.38 12.02
N GLY A 41 -9.76 -2.35 13.34
CA GLY A 41 -9.94 -1.10 14.09
C GLY A 41 -8.71 -0.19 13.98
N ILE A 42 -7.52 -0.74 14.17
CA ILE A 42 -6.26 -0.01 14.03
C ILE A 42 -6.10 0.53 12.61
N CYS A 43 -6.26 -0.32 11.58
CA CYS A 43 -6.11 0.13 10.20
C CYS A 43 -7.15 1.17 9.80
N ARG A 44 -8.37 1.13 10.35
CA ARG A 44 -9.36 2.21 10.15
C ARG A 44 -8.83 3.55 10.65
N LEU A 45 -8.24 3.58 11.85
CA LEU A 45 -7.70 4.81 12.44
C LEU A 45 -6.52 5.35 11.62
N VAL A 46 -5.59 4.47 11.23
CA VAL A 46 -4.44 4.84 10.38
C VAL A 46 -4.91 5.38 9.04
N ASN A 47 -5.84 4.68 8.38
CA ASN A 47 -6.33 5.09 7.06
C ASN A 47 -7.07 6.42 7.11
N ASN A 48 -7.78 6.73 8.20
CA ASN A 48 -8.43 8.03 8.38
C ASN A 48 -7.43 9.20 8.50
N ALA A 49 -6.19 8.93 8.90
CA ALA A 49 -5.14 9.92 9.05
C ALA A 49 -4.09 9.85 7.92
N THR A 50 -4.36 9.11 6.83
CA THR A 50 -3.43 8.93 5.69
C THR A 50 -2.91 10.27 5.16
N ASP A 51 -3.75 11.29 5.06
CA ASP A 51 -3.34 12.60 4.53
C ASP A 51 -2.29 13.32 5.41
N GLN A 52 -2.16 12.93 6.68
CA GLN A 52 -1.23 13.53 7.64
C GLN A 52 0.15 12.87 7.62
N HIS A 53 0.21 11.56 7.40
CA HIS A 53 1.44 10.77 7.50
C HIS A 53 1.81 9.99 6.22
N GLY A 54 0.94 9.99 5.20
CA GLY A 54 1.16 9.30 3.93
C GLY A 54 1.26 7.78 4.07
N VAL A 55 0.53 7.17 5.02
CA VAL A 55 0.58 5.72 5.27
C VAL A 55 -0.83 5.13 5.21
N THR A 56 -1.00 4.02 4.51
CA THR A 56 -2.21 3.19 4.54
C THR A 56 -1.94 1.89 5.28
N CYS A 57 -2.98 1.24 5.80
CA CYS A 57 -2.91 0.03 6.61
C CYS A 57 -3.91 -1.01 6.14
N VAL A 58 -3.47 -2.26 6.06
CA VAL A 58 -4.31 -3.42 5.76
C VAL A 58 -4.08 -4.53 6.80
N PRO A 59 -5.15 -5.11 7.39
CA PRO A 59 -4.99 -6.27 8.26
C PRO A 59 -4.79 -7.54 7.42
N HIS A 60 -3.79 -8.35 7.77
CA HIS A 60 -3.46 -9.59 7.10
C HIS A 60 -3.92 -10.82 7.89
N LEU A 61 -4.64 -11.71 7.21
CA LEU A 61 -5.06 -13.00 7.75
C LEU A 61 -3.87 -13.94 7.81
N SER A 62 -3.70 -14.64 8.92
CA SER A 62 -2.57 -15.55 9.10
C SER A 62 -2.91 -16.74 9.98
N ASN A 63 -1.94 -17.65 10.11
CA ASN A 63 -2.00 -18.79 11.03
C ASN A 63 -1.68 -18.40 12.49
N GLY A 64 -1.60 -17.11 12.81
CA GLY A 64 -1.35 -16.59 14.15
C GLY A 64 0.10 -16.18 14.41
N SER A 65 0.44 -15.98 15.68
CA SER A 65 1.63 -15.23 16.10
C SER A 65 2.95 -15.77 15.58
N VAL A 66 3.16 -17.10 15.56
CA VAL A 66 4.42 -17.68 15.07
C VAL A 66 4.62 -17.43 13.58
N SER A 67 3.54 -17.51 12.78
CA SER A 67 3.58 -17.15 11.35
C SER A 67 3.98 -15.69 11.21
N ASN A 68 3.26 -14.78 11.88
CA ASN A 68 3.52 -13.34 11.79
C ASN A 68 4.97 -12.99 12.13
N LEU A 69 5.52 -13.59 13.20
CA LEU A 69 6.92 -13.35 13.59
C LEU A 69 7.92 -13.83 12.52
N ASN A 70 7.62 -14.94 11.85
CA ASN A 70 8.46 -15.42 10.75
C ASN A 70 8.32 -14.53 9.51
N ASP A 71 7.11 -14.07 9.20
CA ASP A 71 6.82 -13.20 8.06
C ASP A 71 7.44 -11.81 8.24
N VAL A 72 7.49 -11.29 9.48
CA VAL A 72 8.24 -10.06 9.82
C VAL A 72 9.74 -10.29 9.66
N ARG A 73 10.26 -11.45 10.07
CA ARG A 73 11.69 -11.79 9.91
C ARG A 73 12.09 -11.95 8.45
N SER A 74 11.20 -12.44 7.59
CA SER A 74 11.45 -12.58 6.15
C SER A 74 11.22 -11.27 5.38
N GLY A 75 10.57 -10.28 5.98
CA GLY A 75 10.21 -9.01 5.33
C GLY A 75 8.93 -9.08 4.51
N GLU A 76 8.17 -10.17 4.59
CA GLU A 76 6.85 -10.32 3.96
C GLU A 76 5.76 -9.52 4.70
N LEU A 77 5.95 -9.26 6.00
CA LEU A 77 5.09 -8.38 6.79
C LEU A 77 5.88 -7.20 7.37
N SER A 78 5.24 -6.03 7.38
CA SER A 78 5.79 -4.81 7.97
C SER A 78 5.55 -4.69 9.47
N LEU A 79 4.50 -5.33 10.01
CA LEU A 79 4.16 -5.38 11.44
C LEU A 79 3.33 -6.60 11.84
#